data_AF-A0A6L7LBP9-F1
#
_entry.id   AF-A0A6L7LBP9-F1
#
_cell.length_a   1.000
_cell.length_b   1.000
_cell.length_c   1.000
_cell.angle_alpha   90.00
_cell.angle_beta   90.00
_cell.angle_gamma   90.00
#
_symmetry.space_group_name_H-M   'P 1'
#
loop_
_entity.id
_entity.type
_entity.pdbx_description
1 polymer ?
#
loop_
_entity_poly.entity_id
_entity_poly.type
_entity_poly.pdbx_seq_one_letter_code
_entity_poly.pdbx_strand_id
1 'polypeptide(L)' 'MPTLLVQPPELHLRMAFMDALEDAGLEYVRFPDGYVVFLKDGQAAEWEEIQARFSILGPEEDPLLYP' A
#
# COMPACT_ATOMS: atom_id res chain seq x y z
N MET A 1 9.08 8.33 -7.89
CA MET A 1 7.85 7.99 -7.15
C MET A 1 7.75 6.48 -7.13
N PRO A 2 8.06 5.82 -6.00
CA PRO A 2 7.89 4.38 -5.88
C PRO A 2 6.40 4.02 -5.87
N THR A 3 6.05 3.03 -6.69
CA THR A 3 4.71 2.46 -6.78
C THR A 3 4.79 1.06 -6.20
N LEU A 4 3.98 0.77 -5.19
CA LEU A 4 4.02 -0.49 -4.46
C LEU A 4 2.76 -1.29 -4.77
N LEU A 5 2.93 -2.50 -5.31
CA LEU A 5 1.83 -3.46 -5.41
C LEU A 5 1.75 -4.24 -4.11
N VAL A 6 0.59 -4.16 -3.45
CA VAL A 6 0.38 -4.75 -2.13
C VAL A 6 -0.82 -5.67 -2.16
N GLN A 7 -0.64 -6.84 -1.56
CA GLN A 7 -1.73 -7.79 -1.44
C GLN A 7 -2.82 -7.22 -0.53
N PRO A 8 -4.09 -7.47 -0.86
CA PRO A 8 -5.18 -6.94 -0.08
C PRO A 8 -5.17 -7.62 1.30
N PRO A 9 -5.27 -6.85 2.41
CA PRO A 9 -5.38 -7.45 3.73
C PRO A 9 -6.69 -8.24 3.84
N GLU A 10 -6.82 -9.00 4.94
CA GLU A 10 -8.02 -9.75 5.24
C GLU A 10 -9.28 -8.88 5.09
N LEU A 11 -10.37 -9.46 4.59
CA LEU A 11 -11.56 -8.71 4.15
C LEU A 11 -12.09 -7.75 5.23
N HIS A 12 -12.01 -8.15 6.50
CA HIS A 12 -12.47 -7.38 7.64
C HIS A 12 -11.54 -6.20 8.02
N LEU A 13 -10.27 -6.23 7.58
CA LEU A 13 -9.28 -5.16 7.81
C LEU A 13 -9.20 -4.17 6.65
N ARG A 14 -9.80 -4.49 5.49
CA ARG A 14 -9.70 -3.66 4.28
C ARG A 14 -10.20 -2.22 4.49
N MET A 15 -11.30 -2.04 5.22
CA MET A 15 -11.78 -0.69 5.54
C MET A 15 -10.76 0.07 6.39
N ALA A 16 -10.30 -0.53 7.49
CA ALA A 16 -9.31 0.10 8.35
C ALA A 16 -7.97 0.38 7.63
N PHE A 17 -7.58 -0.46 6.67
CA PHE A 17 -6.41 -0.23 5.84
C PHE A 17 -6.58 0.97 4.91
N MET A 18 -7.73 1.09 4.23
CA MET A 18 -8.05 2.25 3.39
C MET A 18 -8.10 3.53 4.23
N ASP A 19 -8.73 3.50 5.40
CA ASP A 19 -8.76 4.64 6.32
C ASP A 19 -7.34 5.07 6.73
N ALA A 20 -6.46 4.12 7.05
CA ALA A 20 -5.08 4.42 7.42
C ALA A 20 -4.26 5.02 6.27
N LEU A 21 -4.51 4.58 5.03
CA LEU A 21 -3.89 5.17 3.84
C LEU A 21 -4.36 6.62 3.63
N GLU A 22 -5.66 6.87 3.77
CA GLU A 22 -6.23 8.23 3.63
C GLU A 22 -5.73 9.16 4.74
N ASP A 23 -5.67 8.69 5.99
CA ASP A 23 -5.14 9.45 7.13
C ASP A 23 -3.66 9.83 6.94
N ALA A 24 -2.87 8.93 6.34
CA ALA A 24 -1.47 9.18 6.00
C ALA A 24 -1.28 10.03 4.72
N GLY A 25 -2.38 10.37 4.02
CA GLY A 25 -2.33 11.08 2.74
C GLY A 25 -1.64 10.28 1.63
N LEU A 26 -1.66 8.95 1.73
CA LEU A 26 -1.13 8.03 0.73
C LEU A 26 -2.14 7.86 -0.39
N GLU A 27 -1.68 8.08 -1.63
CA GLU A 27 -2.52 7.80 -2.79
C GLU A 27 -2.53 6.29 -3.05
N TYR A 28 -3.70 5.73 -3.32
CA TYR A 28 -3.84 4.32 -3.65
C TYR A 28 -4.90 4.08 -4.71
N VAL A 29 -4.71 3.02 -5.48
CA VAL A 29 -5.67 2.50 -6.45
C VAL A 29 -6.00 1.06 -6.09
N ARG A 30 -7.30 0.77 -6.03
CA ARG A 30 -7.79 -0.58 -5.76
C ARG A 30 -7.94 -1.36 -7.07
N PHE A 31 -7.34 -2.53 -7.11
CA PHE A 31 -7.48 -3.52 -8.18
C PHE A 31 -8.27 -4.75 -7.68
N PRO A 32 -8.77 -5.59 -8.59
CA PRO A 32 -9.40 -6.86 -8.22
C PRO A 32 -8.44 -7.78 -7.45
N ASP A 33 -7.15 -7.74 -7.81
CA ASP A 33 -6.11 -8.63 -7.32
C ASP A 33 -5.27 -8.04 -6.17
N GLY A 34 -5.48 -6.75 -5.84
CA GLY A 34 -4.76 -6.08 -4.76
C GLY A 34 -4.92 -4.57 -4.73
N TYR A 35 -4.00 -3.88 -4.06
CA TYR A 35 -3.94 -2.44 -4.03
C TYR A 35 -2.60 -1.98 -4.59
N VAL A 36 -2.61 -0.85 -5.28
CA VAL A 36 -1.40 -0.16 -5.70
C VAL A 36 -1.30 1.11 -4.86
N VAL A 37 -0.26 1.23 -4.07
CA VAL A 37 0.00 2.39 -3.21
C VAL A 37 1.11 3.22 -3.83
N PHE A 38 0.86 4.52 -3.98
CA PHE A 38 1.80 5.49 -4.53
C PHE A 38 2.43 6.26 -3.38
N LEU A 39 3.73 6.06 -3.19
CA LEU A 39 4.47 6.77 -2.16
C LEU A 39 5.08 8.06 -2.73
N LYS A 40 4.93 9.17 -2.02
CA LYS A 40 5.64 10.42 -2.28
C LYS A 40 6.92 10.51 -1.45
N ASP A 41 7.81 11.44 -1.81
CA ASP A 41 9.02 11.72 -1.06
C ASP A 41 8.68 12.11 0.39
N GLY A 42 9.14 11.29 1.33
CA GLY A 42 8.91 11.47 2.77
C GLY A 42 7.82 10.56 3.38
N GLN A 43 7.02 9.86 2.57
CA GLN A 43 5.93 9.01 3.07
C GLN A 43 6.32 7.54 3.33
N ALA A 44 7.62 7.24 3.26
CA ALA A 44 8.12 5.87 3.44
C ALA A 44 7.93 5.37 4.88
N ALA A 45 8.07 6.25 5.87
CA ALA A 45 7.93 5.89 7.28
C ALA A 45 6.47 5.57 7.63
N GLU A 46 5.53 6.36 7.11
CA GLU A 46 4.09 6.14 7.26
C GLU A 46 3.66 4.83 6.60
N TRP A 47 4.21 4.54 5.42
CA TRP A 47 3.97 3.26 4.76
C TRP A 47 4.51 2.07 5.57
N GLU A 48 5.73 2.15 6.10
CA GLU A 48 6.29 1.09 6.96
C GLU A 48 5.41 0.82 8.19
N GLU A 49 4.88 1.88 8.82
CA GLU A 49 3.98 1.75 9.97
C GLU A 49 2.66 1.06 9.59
N ILE A 50 2.04 1.47 8.47
CA ILE A 50 0.80 0.85 7.96
C ILE A 50 1.06 -0.61 7.59
N GLN A 51 2.16 -0.88 6.90
CA GLN A 51 2.53 -2.24 6.50
C GLN A 51 2.70 -3.15 7.73
N ALA A 52 3.38 -2.68 8.77
CA ALA A 52 3.54 -3.40 10.03
C ALA A 52 2.20 -3.61 10.76
N ARG A 53 1.35 -2.57 10.81
CA ARG A 53 0.05 -2.62 11.49
C ARG A 53 -0.92 -3.62 10.88
N PHE A 54 -0.93 -3.72 9.55
CA PHE A 54 -1.85 -4.60 8.82
C PHE A 54 -1.23 -5.94 8.41
N SER A 55 0.01 -6.22 8.85
CA SER A 55 0.79 -7.40 8.44
C SER A 55 0.77 -7.61 6.92
N ILE A 56 0.85 -6.51 6.16
CA ILE A 56 0.86 -6.56 4.70
C ILE A 56 2.19 -7.19 4.30
N LEU A 57 2.12 -8.32 3.58
CA LEU A 57 3.29 -8.88 2.91
C LEU A 57 3.83 -7.79 2.00
N GLY A 58 5.08 -7.38 2.27
CA GLY A 58 5.68 -6.19 1.69
C GLY A 58 5.66 -6.20 0.17
N PRO A 59 5.88 -5.02 -0.44
CA PRO A 59 5.80 -4.89 -1.88
C PRO A 59 6.65 -5.97 -2.55
N GLU A 60 6.02 -6.81 -3.36
CA GLU A 60 6.77 -7.38 -4.47
C GLU A 60 7.16 -6.15 -5.30
N GLU A 61 8.44 -5.77 -5.27
CA GLU A 61 9.02 -4.91 -6.29
C GLU A 61 8.82 -5.65 -7.60
N ASP A 62 7.68 -5.42 -8.27
CA ASP A 62 7.38 -6.07 -9.52
C ASP A 62 8.41 -5.56 -10.56
N PRO A 63 9.37 -6.39 -11.00
CA PRO A 63 10.43 -5.96 -11.89
C PRO A 63 9.89 -5.55 -13.27
N LEU A 64 8.60 -5.80 -13.54
CA LEU A 64 7.95 -5.58 -14.83
C LEU A 64 7.26 -4.21 -14.96
N LEU A 65 7.30 -3.36 -13.94
CA LEU A 65 6.76 -1.99 -14.00
C LEU A 65 7.74 -0.95 -14.60
N TYR A 66 8.93 -1.37 -15.04
CA TYR A 66 9.83 -0.55 -15.84
C TYR A 66 9.71 -0.91 -17.33
N PRO A 67 9.31 0.03 -18.21
CA PRO A 67 9.34 -0.16 -19.67
C PRO A 67 10.78 -0.27 -20.21
#